data_AF-A0A816HLZ6-F1
#
_entry.id   AF-A0A816HLZ6-F1
#
_cell.length_a   1.000
_cell.length_b   1.000
_cell.length_c   1.000
_cell.angle_alpha   90.00
_cell.angle_beta   90.00
_cell.angle_gamma   90.00
#
_symmetry.space_group_name_H-M   'P 1'
#
loop_
_entity.id
_entity.type
_entity.pdbx_description
1 polymer ?
#
loop_
_entity_poly.entity_id
_entity_poly.type
_entity_poly.pdbx_seq_one_letter_code
_entity_poly.pdbx_strand_id
1 'polypeptide(L)'
;MVCFFARLDYQDEDRRNQTKTMELVWKGSANLGHQSWLFTSILSNFYDPPDTFCFDSSCQDQPIIDDPRLHDYNVPERVQAFINAAHDQVCHYEIN
;
A
#
# COMPACT_ATOMS: atom_id res chain seq x y z
N MET A 1 -15.44 -8.35 11.35
CA MET A 1 -15.18 -6.89 11.23
C MET A 1 -13.72 -6.71 10.85
N VAL A 2 -13.38 -5.62 10.13
CA VAL A 2 -12.06 -5.40 9.54
C VAL A 2 -11.46 -4.09 10.06
N CYS A 3 -10.14 -4.04 10.27
CA CYS A 3 -9.38 -2.87 10.66
C CYS A 3 -8.17 -2.66 9.73
N PHE A 4 -7.96 -1.42 9.31
CA PHE A 4 -6.78 -1.01 8.54
C PHE A 4 -6.07 0.13 9.28
N PHE A 5 -4.73 0.07 9.36
CA PHE A 5 -3.94 1.15 9.94
C PHE A 5 -2.52 1.17 9.38
N ALA A 6 -1.80 2.27 9.58
CA ALA A 6 -0.46 2.47 9.04
C ALA A 6 0.64 2.62 10.10
N ARG A 7 0.32 3.19 11.27
CA ARG A 7 1.31 3.46 12.33
C ARG A 7 1.53 2.21 13.20
N LEU A 8 2.74 1.70 13.22
CA LEU A 8 3.26 0.70 14.15
C LEU A 8 4.72 1.03 14.52
N ASP A 9 5.30 0.28 15.45
CA ASP A 9 6.73 0.40 15.74
C ASP A 9 7.55 -0.02 14.51
N TYR A 10 8.57 0.77 14.15
CA TYR A 10 9.36 0.55 12.93
C TYR A 10 10.07 -0.81 12.93
N GLN A 11 10.47 -1.34 14.10
CA GLN A 11 11.08 -2.67 14.19
C GLN A 11 10.07 -3.77 13.93
N ASP A 12 8.81 -3.57 14.33
CA ASP A 12 7.72 -4.50 14.03
C ASP A 12 7.35 -4.45 12.53
N GLU A 13 7.34 -3.26 11.92
CA GLU A 13 7.13 -3.08 10.49
C GLU A 13 8.18 -3.83 9.66
N ASP A 14 9.47 -3.59 9.93
CA ASP A 14 10.57 -4.27 9.23
C ASP A 14 10.46 -5.80 9.32
N ARG A 15 10.17 -6.30 10.53
CA ARG A 15 10.00 -7.73 10.78
C ARG A 15 8.80 -8.28 10.02
N ARG A 16 7.67 -7.57 10.00
CA ARG A 16 6.46 -8.01 9.29
C ARG A 16 6.62 -7.98 7.79
N ASN A 17 7.32 -6.99 7.24
CA ASN A 17 7.67 -6.91 5.83
C ASN A 17 8.52 -8.11 5.41
N GLN A 18 9.52 -8.49 6.20
CA GLN A 18 10.37 -9.65 5.92
C GLN A 18 9.66 -10.99 6.07
N THR A 19 8.67 -11.08 6.96
CA THR A 19 7.95 -12.32 7.28
C THR A 19 6.57 -12.40 6.65
N LYS A 20 6.18 -11.40 5.84
CA LYS A 20 4.85 -11.30 5.21
C LYS A 20 3.68 -11.40 6.19
N THR A 21 3.81 -10.77 7.36
CA THR A 21 2.79 -10.76 8.42
C THR A 21 2.11 -9.41 8.61
N MET A 22 1.97 -8.66 7.51
CA MET A 22 1.25 -7.37 7.45
C MET A 22 -0.27 -7.56 7.57
N GLU A 23 -0.78 -8.75 7.27
CA GLU A 23 -2.17 -9.14 7.45
C GLU A 23 -2.28 -10.21 8.55
N LEU A 24 -3.21 -10.01 9.48
CA LEU A 24 -3.39 -10.92 10.62
C LEU A 24 -4.82 -10.92 11.15
N VAL A 25 -5.15 -11.94 11.95
CA VAL A 25 -6.34 -11.93 12.80
C VAL A 25 -5.95 -11.39 14.18
N TRP A 26 -6.37 -10.17 14.48
CA TRP A 26 -6.19 -9.56 15.79
C TRP A 26 -7.28 -10.00 16.76
N LYS A 27 -6.89 -10.72 17.81
CA LYS A 27 -7.75 -11.16 18.91
C LYS A 27 -7.78 -10.10 20.01
N GLY A 28 -8.69 -9.13 19.90
CA GLY A 28 -8.70 -7.94 20.75
C GLY A 28 -9.16 -8.14 22.19
N SER A 29 -9.76 -9.28 22.53
CA SER A 29 -10.20 -9.60 23.89
C SER A 29 -9.92 -11.06 24.24
N ALA A 30 -9.42 -11.30 25.45
CA ALA A 30 -9.25 -12.64 25.99
C ALA A 30 -10.59 -13.32 26.36
N ASN A 31 -11.66 -12.54 26.58
CA ASN A 31 -12.91 -13.03 27.17
C ASN A 31 -14.05 -13.18 26.16
N LEU A 32 -14.05 -12.38 25.09
CA LEU A 32 -15.16 -12.34 24.12
C LEU A 32 -15.02 -13.38 22.99
N GLY A 33 -13.91 -14.12 22.97
CA GLY A 33 -13.65 -15.16 21.98
C GLY A 33 -13.76 -14.60 20.55
N HIS A 34 -14.47 -15.34 19.68
CA HIS A 34 -14.54 -15.04 18.25
C HIS A 34 -15.26 -13.71 17.96
N GLN A 35 -16.07 -13.20 18.89
CA GLN A 35 -16.79 -11.93 18.71
C GLN A 35 -15.85 -10.71 18.68
N SER A 36 -14.64 -10.83 19.23
CA SER A 36 -13.62 -9.78 19.22
C SER A 36 -12.47 -10.03 18.23
N TRP A 37 -12.63 -10.98 17.31
CA TRP A 37 -11.61 -11.24 16.29
C TRP A 37 -11.81 -10.29 15.12
N LEU A 38 -10.75 -9.57 14.78
CA LEU A 38 -10.73 -8.62 13.68
C LEU A 38 -9.71 -9.07 12.66
N PHE A 39 -10.10 -9.10 11.39
CA PHE A 39 -9.07 -9.09 10.35
C PHE A 39 -8.43 -7.71 10.35
N THR A 40 -7.11 -7.69 10.38
CA THR A 40 -6.32 -6.47 10.48
C THR A 40 -5.29 -6.49 9.38
N SER A 41 -5.21 -5.42 8.62
CA SER A 41 -4.17 -5.22 7.62
C SER A 41 -3.42 -3.93 7.91
N ILE A 42 -2.10 -4.03 7.94
CA ILE A 42 -1.21 -2.88 8.00
C ILE A 42 -1.01 -2.39 6.57
N LEU A 43 -1.21 -1.09 6.36
CA LEU A 43 -1.06 -0.46 5.05
C LEU A 43 0.42 -0.39 4.66
N SER A 44 0.71 -0.67 3.39
CA SER A 44 2.02 -0.47 2.79
C SER A 44 2.18 1.01 2.39
N ASN A 45 3.41 1.51 2.41
CA ASN A 45 3.73 2.92 2.18
C ASN A 45 2.89 3.88 3.03
N PHE A 46 2.74 3.52 4.30
CA PHE A 46 2.01 4.32 5.27
C PHE A 46 0.54 4.55 4.86
N TYR A 47 0.14 5.79 4.56
CA TYR A 47 -1.16 6.11 3.95
C TYR A 47 -0.99 6.96 2.69
N ASP A 48 0.21 6.96 2.13
CA ASP A 48 0.59 7.77 1.00
C ASP A 48 0.47 6.97 -0.31
N PRO A 49 0.16 7.64 -1.43
CA PRO A 49 0.18 6.97 -2.73
C PRO A 49 1.58 6.45 -3.05
N PRO A 50 1.72 5.47 -3.97
CA PRO A 50 3.02 5.10 -4.48
C PRO A 50 3.78 6.32 -5.03
N ASP A 51 5.11 6.29 -4.91
CA ASP A 51 5.96 7.38 -5.37
C ASP A 51 5.63 7.79 -6.81
N THR A 52 5.54 9.10 -7.05
CA THR A 52 5.19 9.73 -8.35
C THR A 52 3.73 9.62 -8.81
N PHE A 53 2.84 9.07 -7.97
CA PHE A 53 1.39 8.93 -8.24
C PHE A 53 0.51 9.83 -7.35
N CYS A 54 1.04 10.92 -6.80
CA CYS A 54 0.21 11.92 -6.12
C CYS A 54 -0.44 12.89 -7.12
N PHE A 55 -1.75 12.77 -7.32
CA PHE A 55 -2.53 13.62 -8.23
C PHE A 55 -3.32 14.73 -7.52
N ASP A 56 -2.98 15.04 -6.27
CA ASP A 56 -3.56 16.20 -5.59
C ASP A 56 -2.93 17.50 -6.11
N SER A 57 -3.70 18.58 -6.03
CA SER A 57 -3.30 19.96 -6.36
C SER A 57 -2.07 20.46 -5.60
N SER A 58 -1.77 19.87 -4.44
CA SER A 58 -0.63 20.21 -3.60
C SER A 58 0.67 19.50 -4.00
N CYS A 59 0.58 18.49 -4.87
CA CYS A 59 1.70 17.68 -5.32
C CYS A 59 2.32 18.23 -6.62
N GLN A 60 3.58 17.85 -6.87
CA GLN A 60 4.35 18.28 -8.04
C GLN A 60 4.65 17.11 -9.01
N ASP A 61 3.98 15.98 -8.82
CA ASP A 61 4.15 14.81 -9.67
C ASP A 61 3.64 15.11 -11.08
N GLN A 62 4.29 14.53 -12.09
CA GLN A 62 3.87 14.75 -13.47
C GLN A 62 2.43 14.24 -13.70
N PRO A 63 1.60 14.93 -14.49
CA PRO A 63 0.33 14.35 -14.91
C PRO A 63 0.56 13.17 -15.85
N ILE A 64 -0.48 12.38 -16.07
CA ILE A 64 -0.51 11.43 -17.19
C ILE A 64 -0.82 12.24 -18.44
N ILE A 65 0.10 12.24 -19.41
CA ILE A 65 0.00 12.95 -20.68
C ILE A 65 -0.22 11.91 -21.77
N ASP A 66 -1.47 11.79 -22.20
CA ASP A 66 -1.97 10.70 -23.04
C ASP A 66 -2.11 11.05 -24.53
N ASP A 67 -1.89 12.31 -24.92
CA ASP A 67 -1.85 12.72 -26.32
C ASP A 67 -0.47 12.41 -26.94
N PRO A 68 -0.35 11.46 -27.88
CA PRO A 68 0.93 11.07 -28.47
C PRO A 68 1.59 12.15 -29.33
N ARG A 69 0.88 13.25 -29.60
CA ARG A 69 1.40 14.39 -30.37
C ARG A 69 2.19 15.38 -29.51
N LEU A 70 2.06 15.29 -28.19
CA LEU A 70 2.79 16.13 -27.26
C LEU A 70 4.20 15.58 -27.02
N HIS A 71 5.17 16.49 -26.90
CA HIS A 71 6.57 16.13 -26.62
C HIS A 71 6.78 15.39 -25.30
N ASP A 72 5.88 15.63 -24.33
CA ASP A 72 5.92 15.06 -22.99
C ASP A 72 5.00 13.83 -22.82
N TYR A 73 4.58 13.17 -23.91
CA TYR A 73 3.78 11.94 -23.83
C TYR A 73 4.48 10.88 -22.97
N ASN A 74 3.83 10.47 -21.87
CA ASN A 74 4.46 9.65 -20.82
C ASN A 74 3.68 8.38 -20.45
N VAL A 75 2.60 8.03 -21.15
CA VAL A 75 1.76 6.86 -20.81
C VAL A 75 2.55 5.55 -20.67
N PRO A 76 3.46 5.17 -21.58
CA PRO A 76 4.20 3.91 -21.44
C PRO A 76 5.06 3.85 -20.17
N GLU A 77 5.69 4.98 -19.82
CA GLU A 77 6.48 5.11 -18.59
C GLU A 77 5.59 5.03 -17.36
N ARG A 78 4.47 5.77 -17.35
CA ARG A 78 3.52 5.78 -16.22
C ARG A 78 2.89 4.40 -15.97
N VAL A 79 2.56 3.66 -17.03
CA VAL A 79 2.06 2.28 -16.91
C VAL A 79 3.13 1.37 -16.31
N GLN A 80 4.38 1.45 -16.78
CA GLN A 80 5.46 0.63 -16.24
C GLN A 80 5.76 0.96 -14.78
N ALA A 81 5.74 2.24 -14.40
CA ALA A 81 5.92 2.68 -13.02
C ALA A 81 4.82 2.13 -12.11
N PHE A 82 3.57 2.13 -12.56
CA PHE A 82 2.45 1.59 -11.79
C PHE A 82 2.58 0.07 -11.59
N ILE A 83 2.95 -0.66 -12.65
CA ILE A 83 3.18 -2.11 -12.58
C ILE A 83 4.30 -2.44 -11.58
N ASN A 84 5.40 -1.67 -11.60
CA ASN A 84 6.50 -1.84 -10.65
C ASN A 84 6.03 -1.59 -9.22
N ALA A 85 5.32 -0.48 -8.96
CA ALA A 85 4.78 -0.17 -7.65
C ALA A 85 3.82 -1.26 -7.13
N ALA A 86 2.97 -1.81 -7.99
CA ALA A 86 2.09 -2.92 -7.64
C ALA A 86 2.88 -4.19 -7.28
N HIS A 87 3.92 -4.53 -8.05
CA HIS A 87 4.80 -5.66 -7.75
C HIS A 87 5.57 -5.49 -6.43
N ASP A 88 6.06 -4.27 -6.17
CA ASP A 88 6.74 -3.94 -4.92
C ASP A 88 5.77 -4.08 -3.74
N GLN A 89 4.53 -3.58 -3.87
CA GLN A 89 3.52 -3.71 -2.83
C GLN A 89 3.19 -5.18 -2.52
N VAL A 90 3.02 -6.03 -3.53
CA VAL A 90 2.71 -7.47 -3.36
C VAL A 90 3.82 -8.21 -2.60
N CYS A 91 5.07 -7.73 -2.62
CA CYS A 91 6.15 -8.35 -1.84
C CYS A 91 5.89 -8.36 -0.33
N HIS A 92 5.04 -7.45 0.17
CA HIS A 92 4.72 -7.30 1.59
C HIS A 92 3.53 -8.13 2.07
N TYR A 93 2.74 -8.71 1.15
CA TYR A 93 1.50 -9.42 1.43
C TYR A 93 1.57 -10.89 0.98
N GLU A 94 0.69 -11.73 1.51
CA GLU A 94 0.67 -13.18 1.23
C GLU A 94 -0.21 -13.56 0.04
N ILE A 95 -1.20 -12.73 -0.30
CA ILE A 95 -2.20 -13.01 -1.33
C ILE A 95 -1.92 -12.22 -2.62
N ASN A 96 -2.22 -12.84 -3.77
CA ASN A 96 -1.94 -12.34 -5.12
C ASN A 96 -2.95 -11.30 -5.61
#